data_AF-A0A8C6Q2G1-F1
#
_entry.id   AF-A0A8C6Q2G1-F1
#
_cell.length_a   1.000
_cell.length_b   1.000
_cell.length_c   1.000
_cell.angle_alpha   90.00
_cell.angle_beta   90.00
_cell.angle_gamma   90.00
#
_symmetry.space_group_name_H-M   'P 1'
#
loop_
_entity.id
_entity.type
_entity.pdbx_description
1 polymer ?
#
loop_
_entity_poly.entity_id
_entity_poly.type
_entity_poly.pdbx_seq_one_letter_code
_entity_poly.pdbx_strand_id
1 'polypeptide(L)'
;MYSPELENISTTSSTKVPVKYGELIVLGYNGSLPNGDRGRRKSRFALYKRPKANGVKPSTVHIACSPQAAKAISNKDQHSISYTLSRAQTVVVEYTHDSNTDMFQIGRSTESPIDFVVTDTVAGSQSNTDTQSVQSTISRFACRIICQRTPPYTACIYAAGFDSSKNIFLGEKAAKWKTPDGQMDGLTTNGVLVMHPRNGFTQDSKPGVWREISVCGNVFTLRETRSAQQRGKMVRRLNSSPFLPAWFSC
;
A
#
# COMPACT_ATOMS: atom_id res chain seq x y z
N MET A 1 -4.18 -4.80 -69.27
CA MET A 1 -3.15 -4.19 -68.39
C MET A 1 -3.49 -4.58 -66.97
N TYR A 2 -2.63 -5.39 -66.36
CA TYR A 2 -2.75 -5.83 -64.96
C TYR A 2 -2.57 -4.61 -64.04
N SER A 3 -3.52 -4.40 -63.14
CA SER A 3 -3.39 -3.44 -62.04
C SER A 3 -3.23 -4.26 -60.76
N PRO A 4 -2.13 -4.11 -59.99
CA PRO A 4 -1.92 -4.92 -58.79
C PRO A 4 -2.77 -4.37 -57.63
N GLU A 5 -3.45 -5.28 -56.95
CA GLU A 5 -4.05 -5.07 -55.64
C GLU A 5 -2.95 -4.76 -54.63
N LEU A 6 -3.05 -3.60 -53.96
CA LEU A 6 -2.29 -3.33 -52.74
C LEU A 6 -3.05 -3.95 -51.57
N GLU A 7 -2.84 -5.26 -51.37
CA GLU A 7 -2.85 -5.83 -50.03
C GLU A 7 -1.74 -5.14 -49.23
N ASN A 8 -2.08 -4.44 -48.16
CA ASN A 8 -1.12 -4.10 -47.12
C ASN A 8 -1.57 -4.73 -45.80
N ILE A 9 -1.15 -5.98 -45.64
CA ILE A 9 -1.27 -6.79 -44.45
C ILE A 9 -0.40 -6.18 -43.34
N SER A 10 -1.08 -5.76 -42.27
CA SER A 10 -0.77 -6.05 -40.86
C SER A 10 0.55 -5.60 -40.20
N THR A 11 0.41 -5.37 -38.89
CA THR A 11 1.43 -5.42 -37.84
C THR A 11 2.41 -4.25 -37.67
N THR A 12 1.98 -3.27 -36.87
CA THR A 12 2.90 -2.68 -35.87
C THR A 12 2.30 -2.82 -34.48
N SER A 13 2.32 -4.05 -33.94
CA SER A 13 2.26 -4.24 -32.50
C SER A 13 3.51 -3.58 -31.91
N SER A 14 3.40 -2.33 -31.45
CA SER A 14 4.52 -1.65 -30.81
C SER A 14 4.91 -2.47 -29.58
N THR A 15 6.03 -3.19 -29.65
CA THR A 15 6.70 -3.82 -28.52
C THR A 15 7.30 -2.72 -27.64
N LYS A 16 6.44 -1.91 -27.03
CA LYS A 16 6.84 -0.90 -26.05
C LYS A 16 7.32 -1.65 -24.82
N VAL A 17 8.60 -1.47 -24.48
CA VAL A 17 9.18 -1.96 -23.23
C VAL A 17 8.26 -1.51 -22.08
N PRO A 18 7.81 -2.43 -21.21
CA PRO A 18 6.91 -2.08 -20.12
C PRO A 18 7.61 -1.11 -19.17
N VAL A 19 6.96 0.01 -18.85
CA VAL A 19 7.50 1.04 -17.96
C VAL A 19 7.62 0.46 -16.54
N LYS A 20 8.84 0.35 -16.01
CA LYS A 20 9.11 -0.06 -14.62
C LYS A 20 9.09 1.17 -13.72
N TYR A 21 8.21 1.19 -12.72
CA TYR A 21 8.17 2.24 -11.69
C TYR A 21 9.27 2.07 -10.65
N GLY A 22 9.60 0.83 -10.31
CA GLY A 22 10.58 0.52 -9.28
C GLY A 22 10.56 -0.95 -8.88
N GLU A 23 11.14 -1.26 -7.72
CA GLU A 23 11.22 -2.62 -7.19
C GLU A 23 11.20 -2.62 -5.66
N LEU A 24 10.48 -3.58 -5.08
CA LEU A 24 10.48 -3.89 -3.66
C LEU A 24 11.34 -5.12 -3.42
N ILE A 25 12.15 -5.09 -2.37
CA ILE A 25 13.03 -6.19 -1.97
C ILE A 25 12.78 -6.49 -0.49
N VAL A 26 12.55 -7.76 -0.16
CA VAL A 26 12.43 -8.22 1.22
C VAL A 26 13.82 -8.41 1.81
N LEU A 27 14.11 -7.67 2.88
CA LEU A 27 15.37 -7.80 3.60
C LEU A 27 15.38 -9.01 4.55
N GLY A 28 16.58 -9.48 4.89
CA GLY A 28 16.80 -10.54 5.88
C GLY A 28 16.85 -11.96 5.31
N TYR A 29 16.79 -12.12 3.98
CA TYR A 29 16.78 -13.43 3.32
C TYR A 29 17.89 -13.61 2.26
N ASN A 30 18.93 -12.76 2.26
CA ASN A 30 20.07 -12.84 1.32
C ASN A 30 19.70 -13.04 -0.17
N GLY A 31 18.55 -12.52 -0.59
CA GLY A 31 18.09 -12.58 -1.99
C GLY A 31 17.16 -13.74 -2.35
N SER A 32 16.79 -14.63 -1.42
CA SER A 32 15.82 -15.71 -1.66
C SER A 32 15.07 -16.10 -0.39
N LEU A 33 13.74 -16.25 -0.46
CA LEU A 33 12.95 -16.68 0.71
C LEU A 33 13.32 -18.12 1.14
N PRO A 34 13.17 -18.49 2.44
CA PRO A 34 13.56 -19.81 2.94
C PRO A 34 12.87 -20.99 2.25
N ASN A 35 11.63 -20.80 1.81
CA ASN A 35 10.84 -21.81 1.10
C ASN A 35 10.84 -21.59 -0.43
N GLY A 36 11.75 -20.75 -0.93
CA GLY A 36 11.79 -20.28 -2.30
C GLY A 36 10.68 -19.29 -2.65
N ASP A 37 10.83 -18.68 -3.83
CA ASP A 37 9.82 -17.77 -4.39
C ASP A 37 8.71 -18.60 -5.06
N ARG A 38 7.44 -18.38 -4.67
CA ARG A 38 6.27 -19.09 -5.20
C ARG A 38 5.11 -18.14 -5.46
N GLY A 39 4.65 -18.08 -6.70
CA GLY A 39 3.50 -17.24 -7.07
C GLY A 39 3.74 -15.77 -6.73
N ARG A 40 2.92 -15.19 -5.84
CA ARG A 40 3.05 -13.80 -5.37
C ARG A 40 3.94 -13.63 -4.13
N ARG A 41 4.39 -14.74 -3.52
CA ARG A 41 5.33 -14.75 -2.41
C ARG A 41 6.74 -14.81 -2.97
N LYS A 42 7.43 -13.67 -3.00
CA LYS A 42 8.77 -13.56 -3.59
C LYS A 42 9.70 -12.73 -2.70
N SER A 43 11.00 -12.88 -2.89
CA SER A 43 12.02 -12.03 -2.27
C SER A 43 12.10 -10.65 -2.93
N ARG A 44 11.66 -10.53 -4.19
CA ARG A 44 11.67 -9.31 -4.99
C ARG A 44 10.38 -9.14 -5.78
N PHE A 45 9.93 -7.90 -5.92
CA PHE A 45 8.72 -7.56 -6.67
C PHE A 45 8.90 -6.28 -7.46
N ALA A 46 8.92 -6.38 -8.78
CA ALA A 46 9.00 -5.24 -9.68
C ALA A 46 7.62 -4.63 -9.92
N LEU A 47 7.49 -3.31 -9.76
CA LEU A 47 6.27 -2.57 -10.05
C LEU A 47 6.35 -2.05 -11.49
N TYR A 48 5.47 -2.53 -12.35
CA TYR A 48 5.35 -2.08 -13.74
C TYR A 48 4.04 -1.34 -13.97
N LYS A 49 4.06 -0.36 -14.88
CA LYS A 49 2.85 0.30 -15.35
C LYS A 49 1.84 -0.73 -15.85
N ARG A 50 0.65 -0.70 -15.25
CA ARG A 50 -0.41 -1.65 -15.61
C ARG A 50 -0.98 -1.31 -16.98
N PRO A 51 -1.49 -2.31 -17.74
CA PRO A 51 -2.18 -2.06 -19.00
C PRO A 51 -3.36 -1.08 -18.83
N LYS A 52 -4.19 -1.32 -17.80
CA LYS A 52 -5.27 -0.42 -17.38
C LYS A 52 -4.96 0.15 -15.99
N ALA A 53 -5.21 1.44 -15.81
CA ALA A 53 -5.12 2.09 -14.51
C ALA A 53 -6.02 1.37 -13.50
N ASN A 54 -5.53 1.21 -12.28
CA ASN A 54 -6.31 0.67 -11.15
C ASN A 54 -6.19 1.54 -9.89
N GLY A 55 -5.62 2.74 -10.03
CA GLY A 55 -5.55 3.72 -8.96
C GLY A 55 -6.93 4.16 -8.49
N VAL A 56 -6.95 4.70 -7.27
CA VAL A 56 -8.15 5.23 -6.63
C VAL A 56 -7.85 6.52 -5.88
N LYS A 57 -8.84 7.39 -5.78
CA LYS A 57 -8.76 8.68 -5.06
C LYS A 57 -9.99 8.92 -4.19
N PRO A 58 -9.86 9.64 -3.07
CA PRO A 58 -11.01 9.96 -2.21
C PRO A 58 -12.12 10.68 -2.99
N SER A 59 -13.37 10.38 -2.65
CA SER A 59 -14.58 10.93 -3.25
C SER A 59 -15.58 11.30 -2.17
N THR A 60 -16.76 10.67 -2.16
CA THR A 60 -17.89 11.02 -1.31
C THR A 60 -17.63 10.59 0.14
N VAL A 61 -18.15 11.36 1.09
CA VAL A 61 -18.09 11.03 2.52
C VAL A 61 -19.49 10.81 3.04
N HIS A 62 -19.72 9.66 3.67
CA HIS A 62 -20.97 9.29 4.31
C HIS A 62 -20.78 9.17 5.81
N ILE A 63 -21.80 9.56 6.57
CA ILE A 63 -21.87 9.36 8.01
C ILE A 63 -22.96 8.33 8.27
N ALA A 64 -22.59 7.22 8.89
CA ALA A 64 -23.49 6.13 9.24
C ALA A 64 -23.64 6.05 10.76
N CYS A 65 -24.86 5.79 11.23
CA CYS A 65 -25.18 5.66 12.65
C CYS A 65 -24.70 4.33 13.27
N SER A 66 -24.14 3.41 12.49
CA SER A 66 -23.52 2.18 13.00
C SER A 66 -22.57 1.56 11.97
N PRO A 67 -21.64 0.67 12.38
CA PRO A 67 -20.82 -0.11 11.45
C PRO A 67 -21.64 -0.99 10.50
N GLN A 68 -22.80 -1.49 10.94
CA GLN A 68 -23.70 -2.30 10.12
C GLN A 68 -24.36 -1.44 9.04
N ALA A 69 -24.81 -0.23 9.38
CA ALA A 69 -25.33 0.72 8.41
C ALA A 69 -24.25 1.17 7.42
N ALA A 70 -23.01 1.36 7.89
CA ALA A 70 -21.86 1.66 7.02
C ALA A 70 -21.63 0.58 5.95
N LYS A 71 -21.74 -0.70 6.32
CA LYS A 71 -21.65 -1.82 5.36
C LYS A 71 -22.77 -1.78 4.31
N ALA A 72 -23.96 -1.31 4.67
CA ALA A 72 -25.08 -1.18 3.74
C ALA A 72 -24.93 0.01 2.78
N ILE A 73 -24.19 1.06 3.19
CA ILE A 73 -23.92 2.24 2.36
C ILE A 73 -22.77 1.97 1.36
N SER A 74 -21.85 1.08 1.70
CA SER A 74 -20.69 0.77 0.85
C SER A 74 -21.12 0.22 -0.51
N ASN A 75 -20.81 0.96 -1.56
CA ASN A 75 -20.96 0.49 -2.93
C ASN A 75 -19.93 -0.61 -3.23
N LYS A 76 -20.40 -1.84 -3.48
CA LYS A 76 -19.53 -3.01 -3.77
C LYS A 76 -18.62 -2.82 -4.99
N ASP A 77 -18.98 -1.91 -5.89
CA ASP A 77 -18.18 -1.62 -7.08
C ASP A 77 -17.04 -0.64 -6.82
N GLN A 78 -17.13 0.14 -5.74
CA GLN A 78 -16.15 1.16 -5.37
C GLN A 78 -15.29 0.71 -4.19
N HIS A 79 -14.16 1.38 -4.02
CA HIS A 79 -13.34 1.19 -2.84
C HIS A 79 -13.84 2.10 -1.71
N SER A 80 -13.64 1.70 -0.46
CA SER A 80 -14.03 2.54 0.69
C SER A 80 -13.06 2.44 1.86
N ILE A 81 -13.03 3.47 2.69
CA ILE A 81 -12.37 3.44 3.99
C ILE A 81 -13.39 3.76 5.07
N SER A 82 -13.55 2.83 6.00
CA SER A 82 -14.48 2.90 7.11
C SER A 82 -13.77 3.28 8.40
N TYR A 83 -14.09 4.44 8.94
CA TYR A 83 -13.57 4.98 10.19
C TYR A 83 -14.65 4.86 11.28
N THR A 84 -14.59 3.82 12.11
CA THR A 84 -15.56 3.61 13.20
C THR A 84 -15.17 4.42 14.43
N LEU A 85 -15.75 5.61 14.58
CA LEU A 85 -15.48 6.52 15.69
C LEU A 85 -16.06 6.01 17.01
N SER A 86 -17.26 5.41 16.96
CA SER A 86 -17.92 4.77 18.09
C SER A 86 -18.90 3.71 17.59
N ARG A 87 -19.55 2.98 18.51
CA ARG A 87 -20.63 2.05 18.18
C ARG A 87 -21.80 2.71 17.42
N ALA A 88 -21.98 4.01 17.60
CA ALA A 88 -23.07 4.80 17.03
C ALA A 88 -22.63 5.70 15.86
N GLN A 89 -21.35 5.69 15.47
CA GLN A 89 -20.86 6.56 14.41
C GLN A 89 -19.71 5.94 13.63
N THR A 90 -19.93 5.76 12.32
CA THR A 90 -18.89 5.37 11.36
C THR A 90 -18.90 6.35 10.20
N VAL A 91 -17.73 6.88 9.87
CA VAL A 91 -17.54 7.70 8.67
C VAL A 91 -17.00 6.80 7.57
N VAL A 92 -17.68 6.76 6.42
CA VAL A 92 -17.25 6.00 5.25
C VAL A 92 -16.80 6.99 4.18
N VAL A 93 -15.56 6.87 3.75
CA VAL A 93 -15.02 7.64 2.62
C VAL A 93 -14.95 6.72 1.41
N GLU A 94 -15.73 7.03 0.39
CA GLU A 94 -15.69 6.33 -0.90
C GLU A 94 -14.46 6.76 -1.70
N TYR A 95 -13.96 5.84 -2.51
CA TYR A 95 -12.81 6.01 -3.37
C TYR A 95 -13.21 5.64 -4.80
N THR A 96 -13.13 6.64 -5.68
CA THR A 96 -13.44 6.48 -7.10
C THR A 96 -12.17 6.17 -7.89
N HIS A 97 -12.36 5.71 -9.13
CA HIS A 97 -11.26 5.40 -10.03
C HIS A 97 -10.38 6.62 -10.31
N ASP A 98 -9.07 6.43 -10.28
CA ASP A 98 -8.08 7.40 -10.74
C ASP A 98 -7.32 6.84 -11.96
N SER A 99 -7.55 7.46 -13.12
CA SER A 99 -6.92 7.08 -14.38
C SER A 99 -5.42 7.41 -14.45
N ASN A 100 -4.93 8.23 -13.51
CA ASN A 100 -3.57 8.74 -13.52
C ASN A 100 -2.60 7.93 -12.64
N THR A 101 -3.10 6.94 -11.91
CA THR A 101 -2.29 6.16 -10.98
C THR A 101 -2.49 4.65 -11.11
N ASP A 102 -1.48 3.90 -10.71
CA ASP A 102 -1.55 2.47 -10.48
C ASP A 102 -1.37 2.19 -8.99
N MET A 103 -2.14 1.24 -8.47
CA MET A 103 -2.08 0.76 -7.10
C MET A 103 -1.50 -0.65 -7.04
N PHE A 104 -0.62 -0.87 -6.08
CA PHE A 104 -0.07 -2.18 -5.71
C PHE A 104 -0.25 -2.41 -4.22
N GLN A 105 -0.79 -3.55 -3.82
CA GLN A 105 -1.02 -3.86 -2.41
C GLN A 105 -0.07 -4.94 -1.88
N ILE A 106 0.42 -4.71 -0.68
CA ILE A 106 1.37 -5.58 0.01
C ILE A 106 0.74 -6.02 1.32
N GLY A 107 0.92 -7.29 1.68
CA GLY A 107 0.44 -7.83 2.95
C GLY A 107 0.70 -9.32 3.06
N ARG A 108 0.33 -9.91 4.21
CA ARG A 108 0.49 -11.36 4.42
C ARG A 108 -0.63 -12.21 3.85
N SER A 109 -1.76 -11.61 3.46
CA SER A 109 -2.87 -12.37 2.88
C SER A 109 -2.50 -12.88 1.49
N THR A 110 -2.97 -14.07 1.16
CA THR A 110 -2.91 -14.63 -0.20
C THR A 110 -4.17 -14.33 -1.01
N GLU A 111 -5.09 -13.51 -0.49
CA GLU A 111 -6.28 -13.09 -1.21
C GLU A 111 -5.94 -12.29 -2.48
N SER A 112 -6.85 -12.27 -3.45
CA SER A 112 -6.62 -11.65 -4.76
C SER A 112 -6.22 -10.18 -4.74
N PRO A 113 -6.64 -9.32 -3.77
CA PRO A 113 -6.24 -7.91 -3.77
C PRO A 113 -4.75 -7.67 -3.49
N ILE A 114 -4.01 -8.67 -2.99
CA ILE A 114 -2.58 -8.54 -2.67
C ILE A 114 -1.73 -8.84 -3.91
N ASP A 115 -0.91 -7.89 -4.33
CA ASP A 115 0.04 -8.09 -5.43
C ASP A 115 1.33 -8.76 -4.96
N PHE A 116 1.79 -8.41 -3.75
CA PHE A 116 3.03 -8.91 -3.18
C PHE A 116 2.84 -9.46 -1.77
N VAL A 117 3.02 -10.77 -1.63
CA VAL A 117 2.79 -11.48 -0.36
C VAL A 117 4.08 -11.50 0.45
N VAL A 118 4.04 -10.90 1.65
CA VAL A 118 5.17 -10.84 2.59
C VAL A 118 4.82 -11.60 3.87
N THR A 119 5.77 -12.38 4.37
CA THR A 119 5.66 -13.14 5.62
C THR A 119 6.72 -12.69 6.61
N ASP A 120 6.53 -12.96 7.91
CA ASP A 120 7.49 -12.57 8.93
C ASP A 120 8.89 -13.14 8.65
N THR A 121 9.91 -12.29 8.82
CA THR A 121 11.31 -12.68 8.70
C THR A 121 11.68 -13.57 9.87
N VAL A 122 12.05 -14.83 9.59
CA VAL A 122 12.57 -15.75 10.60
C VAL A 122 14.01 -15.36 10.88
N ALA A 123 14.33 -15.02 12.13
CA ALA A 123 15.72 -14.77 12.52
C ALA A 123 16.54 -16.07 12.32
N GLY A 124 17.71 -15.96 11.70
CA GLY A 124 18.52 -17.08 11.19
C GLY A 124 19.09 -18.07 12.21
N SER A 125 18.55 -18.15 13.43
CA SER A 125 18.98 -19.08 14.49
C SER A 125 17.94 -20.13 14.89
N GLN A 126 16.72 -20.11 14.34
CA GLN A 126 15.69 -21.10 14.65
C GLN A 126 15.50 -22.09 13.49
N SER A 127 16.52 -22.90 13.22
CA SER A 127 16.34 -24.16 12.50
C SER A 127 15.92 -25.23 13.49
N ASN A 128 14.71 -25.76 13.32
CA ASN A 128 14.18 -26.97 13.95
C ASN A 128 13.99 -26.96 15.48
N THR A 129 12.87 -26.39 15.94
CA THR A 129 12.08 -26.99 17.04
C THR A 129 10.63 -26.50 16.94
N ASP A 130 9.72 -27.47 16.97
CA ASP A 130 8.27 -27.44 17.22
C ASP A 130 7.41 -26.21 16.88
N THR A 131 6.27 -26.54 16.28
CA THR A 131 5.07 -25.75 15.97
C THR A 131 4.54 -24.90 17.12
N GLN A 132 5.28 -23.92 17.59
CA GLN A 132 4.68 -22.72 18.18
C GLN A 132 4.22 -21.86 17.02
N SER A 133 2.91 -21.63 16.94
CA SER A 133 2.31 -20.73 15.96
C SER A 133 2.91 -19.34 16.14
N VAL A 134 3.98 -19.02 15.40
CA VAL A 134 4.55 -17.68 15.37
C VAL A 134 3.44 -16.76 14.91
N GLN A 135 2.90 -15.97 15.84
CA GLN A 135 1.81 -15.05 15.54
C GLN A 135 2.38 -13.94 14.67
N SER A 136 2.01 -13.96 13.39
CA SER A 136 2.42 -12.95 12.43
C SER A 136 2.00 -11.56 12.90
N THR A 137 2.95 -10.64 12.91
CA THR A 137 2.69 -9.22 13.26
C THR A 137 2.35 -8.37 12.03
N ILE A 138 2.59 -8.92 10.85
CA ILE A 138 2.29 -8.28 9.56
C ILE A 138 0.78 -8.28 9.31
N SER A 139 0.28 -7.13 8.88
CA SER A 139 -1.14 -6.99 8.51
C SER A 139 -1.50 -7.79 7.26
N ARG A 140 -2.73 -8.34 7.22
CA ARG A 140 -3.27 -9.06 6.04
C ARG A 140 -3.20 -8.22 4.77
N PHE A 141 -3.58 -6.96 4.89
CA PHE A 141 -3.51 -5.91 3.85
C PHE A 141 -2.73 -4.74 4.45
N ALA A 142 -1.41 -4.75 4.32
CA ALA A 142 -0.51 -3.93 5.12
C ALA A 142 -0.33 -2.51 4.59
N CYS A 143 -0.07 -2.36 3.30
CA CYS A 143 0.12 -1.05 2.68
C CYS A 143 -0.24 -1.07 1.19
N ARG A 144 -0.35 0.14 0.63
CA ARG A 144 -0.50 0.41 -0.80
C ARG A 144 0.69 1.23 -1.28
N ILE A 145 1.26 0.85 -2.42
CA ILE A 145 2.15 1.71 -3.20
C ILE A 145 1.35 2.23 -4.38
N ILE A 146 1.24 3.56 -4.47
CA ILE A 146 0.56 4.25 -5.57
C ILE A 146 1.61 4.92 -6.43
N CYS A 147 1.64 4.59 -7.71
CA CYS A 147 2.56 5.15 -8.68
C CYS A 147 1.82 6.03 -9.68
N GLN A 148 2.34 7.23 -9.96
CA GLN A 148 1.86 8.06 -11.06
C GLN A 148 2.16 7.37 -12.40
N ARG A 149 1.18 7.36 -13.32
CA ARG A 149 1.29 6.75 -14.65
C ARG A 149 2.01 7.62 -15.68
N THR A 150 2.33 8.85 -15.31
CA THR A 150 3.07 9.84 -16.11
C THR A 150 4.41 10.16 -15.45
N PRO A 151 5.45 10.54 -16.22
CA PRO A 151 6.70 11.05 -15.66
C PRO A 151 6.44 12.17 -14.63
N PRO A 152 7.19 12.22 -13.51
CA PRO A 152 8.38 11.42 -13.19
C PRO A 152 8.06 10.04 -12.55
N TYR A 153 6.81 9.56 -12.66
CA TYR A 153 6.36 8.28 -12.12
C TYR A 153 6.51 8.17 -10.59
N THR A 154 6.26 9.28 -9.91
CA THR A 154 6.32 9.38 -8.45
C THR A 154 5.57 8.23 -7.79
N ALA A 155 6.23 7.56 -6.84
CA ALA A 155 5.65 6.52 -6.03
C ALA A 155 5.46 7.00 -4.58
N CYS A 156 4.28 6.71 -4.04
CA CYS A 156 3.86 7.08 -2.69
C CYS A 156 3.36 5.84 -1.94
N ILE A 157 3.68 5.76 -0.65
CA ILE A 157 3.18 4.70 0.23
C ILE A 157 2.02 5.20 1.08
N TYR A 158 1.05 4.33 1.33
CA TYR A 158 -0.10 4.55 2.19
C TYR A 158 -0.25 3.35 3.12
N ALA A 159 -0.58 3.59 4.39
CA ALA A 159 -0.88 2.50 5.29
C ALA A 159 -2.22 1.83 4.93
N ALA A 160 -2.34 0.56 5.31
CA ALA A 160 -3.42 -0.36 4.97
C ALA A 160 -3.56 -0.67 3.46
N GLY A 161 -4.17 -1.81 3.16
CA GLY A 161 -4.68 -2.15 1.85
C GLY A 161 -6.16 -2.52 1.92
N PHE A 162 -6.86 -2.35 0.80
CA PHE A 162 -8.24 -2.76 0.63
C PHE A 162 -8.35 -4.28 0.64
N ASP A 163 -9.33 -4.78 1.38
CA ASP A 163 -9.65 -6.20 1.45
C ASP A 163 -10.42 -6.68 0.20
N SER A 164 -10.84 -7.95 0.20
CA SER A 164 -11.64 -8.53 -0.89
C SER A 164 -13.02 -7.89 -1.07
N SER A 165 -13.49 -7.12 -0.08
CA SER A 165 -14.70 -6.29 -0.18
C SER A 165 -14.38 -4.86 -0.64
N LYS A 166 -13.16 -4.60 -1.11
CA LYS A 166 -12.63 -3.29 -1.51
C LYS A 166 -12.64 -2.27 -0.37
N ASN A 167 -12.59 -2.72 0.89
CA ASN A 167 -12.69 -1.84 2.05
C ASN A 167 -11.42 -1.86 2.92
N ILE A 168 -11.08 -0.71 3.49
CA ILE A 168 -10.15 -0.58 4.62
C ILE A 168 -10.97 -0.29 5.87
N PHE A 169 -10.80 -1.09 6.91
CA PHE A 169 -11.52 -0.91 8.18
C PHE A 169 -10.60 -0.41 9.30
N LEU A 170 -10.88 0.78 9.82
CA LEU A 170 -10.28 1.32 11.04
C LEU A 170 -11.29 1.27 12.17
N GLY A 171 -11.23 0.19 12.96
CA GLY A 171 -12.09 0.00 14.13
C GLY A 171 -11.81 0.99 15.26
N GLU A 172 -12.63 0.95 16.31
CA GLU A 172 -12.64 1.89 17.44
C GLU A 172 -11.23 2.13 18.03
N LYS A 173 -10.43 1.06 18.19
CA LYS A 173 -9.09 1.12 18.80
C LYS A 173 -8.01 1.81 17.94
N ALA A 174 -8.23 2.00 16.64
CA ALA A 174 -7.26 2.63 15.75
C ALA A 174 -7.18 4.15 15.98
N ALA A 175 -6.00 4.74 15.86
CA ALA A 175 -5.87 6.20 15.89
C ALA A 175 -6.54 6.80 14.64
N LYS A 176 -7.50 7.70 14.81
CA LYS A 176 -8.19 8.38 13.70
C LYS A 176 -8.65 9.76 14.12
N TRP A 177 -8.65 10.68 13.18
CA TRP A 177 -8.96 12.07 13.44
C TRP A 177 -9.51 12.72 12.18
N LYS A 178 -10.24 13.82 12.39
CA LYS A 178 -10.58 14.76 11.32
C LYS A 178 -9.39 15.70 11.12
N THR A 179 -8.94 15.87 9.88
CA THR A 179 -7.88 16.81 9.51
C THR A 179 -8.42 18.25 9.48
N PRO A 180 -7.55 19.28 9.51
CA PRO A 180 -8.00 20.67 9.49
C PRO A 180 -8.84 21.07 8.27
N ASP A 181 -8.61 20.41 7.14
CA ASP A 181 -9.38 20.52 5.89
C ASP A 181 -10.67 19.68 5.89
N GLY A 182 -11.01 19.08 7.03
CA GLY A 182 -12.27 18.38 7.24
C GLY A 182 -12.32 16.93 6.73
N GLN A 183 -11.23 16.41 6.19
CA GLN A 183 -11.11 15.02 5.75
C GLN A 183 -10.86 14.08 6.94
N MET A 184 -11.07 12.78 6.75
CA MET A 184 -10.69 11.77 7.75
C MET A 184 -9.30 11.22 7.44
N ASP A 185 -8.53 10.94 8.48
CA ASP A 185 -7.29 10.18 8.38
C ASP A 185 -7.13 9.26 9.61
N GLY A 186 -6.20 8.33 9.54
CA GLY A 186 -5.94 7.42 10.65
C GLY A 186 -4.70 6.56 10.44
N LEU A 187 -4.34 5.83 11.49
CA LEU A 187 -3.23 4.90 11.51
C LEU A 187 -3.75 3.47 11.69
N THR A 188 -3.08 2.50 11.05
CA THR A 188 -3.32 1.08 11.31
C THR A 188 -2.86 0.72 12.73
N THR A 189 -3.33 -0.39 13.29
CA THR A 189 -2.98 -0.77 14.67
C THR A 189 -1.48 -0.81 14.91
N ASN A 190 -0.70 -1.51 14.07
CA ASN A 190 0.75 -1.68 14.24
C ASN A 190 1.61 -0.64 13.51
N GLY A 191 0.98 0.22 12.69
CA GLY A 191 1.65 1.23 11.87
C GLY A 191 2.34 0.68 10.63
N VAL A 192 2.60 1.55 9.67
CA VAL A 192 3.51 1.31 8.54
C VAL A 192 4.60 2.36 8.63
N LEU A 193 5.84 1.90 8.77
CA LEU A 193 6.99 2.76 9.02
C LEU A 193 7.87 2.87 7.77
N VAL A 194 8.40 4.07 7.55
CA VAL A 194 9.27 4.41 6.42
C VAL A 194 10.52 5.08 6.93
N MET A 195 11.68 4.71 6.38
CA MET A 195 12.93 5.44 6.56
C MET A 195 13.58 5.72 5.21
N HIS A 196 13.85 7.01 4.94
CA HIS A 196 14.69 7.44 3.84
C HIS A 196 16.15 7.52 4.32
N PRO A 197 17.06 6.69 3.80
CA PRO A 197 18.48 6.84 4.10
C PRO A 197 18.99 8.23 3.72
N ARG A 198 19.84 8.79 4.58
CA ARG A 198 20.60 10.00 4.22
C ARG A 198 21.65 9.59 3.19
N ASN A 199 21.83 10.41 2.16
CA ASN A 199 22.69 10.14 1.00
C ASN A 199 22.20 8.98 0.09
N GLY A 200 20.91 8.63 0.17
CA GLY A 200 20.31 7.62 -0.70
C GLY A 200 20.83 6.20 -0.42
N PHE A 201 20.84 5.34 -1.44
CA PHE A 201 21.37 3.97 -1.36
C PHE A 201 22.77 3.92 -1.99
N THR A 202 23.71 4.60 -1.37
CA THR A 202 25.13 4.71 -1.78
C THR A 202 26.07 4.13 -0.72
N GLN A 203 27.38 4.09 -0.97
CA GLN A 203 28.35 3.64 0.05
C GLN A 203 28.37 4.57 1.29
N ASP A 204 28.04 5.85 1.11
CA ASP A 204 27.97 6.86 2.19
C ASP A 204 26.59 6.93 2.86
N SER A 205 25.74 5.90 2.65
CA SER A 205 24.39 5.84 3.23
C SER A 205 24.46 5.88 4.74
N LYS A 206 23.72 6.82 5.34
CA LYS A 206 23.52 6.84 6.79
C LYS A 206 22.07 6.54 7.11
N PRO A 207 21.77 5.87 8.25
CA PRO A 207 20.40 5.72 8.71
C PRO A 207 19.68 7.06 8.74
N GLY A 208 18.47 7.05 8.19
CA GLY A 208 17.52 8.16 8.29
C GLY A 208 16.74 8.08 9.59
N VAL A 209 15.63 8.81 9.63
CA VAL A 209 14.69 8.75 10.76
C VAL A 209 13.46 7.98 10.33
N TRP A 210 13.04 7.01 11.14
CA TRP A 210 11.79 6.31 10.93
C TRP A 210 10.59 7.26 11.13
N ARG A 211 9.62 7.14 10.23
CA ARG A 211 8.37 7.88 10.23
C ARG A 211 7.21 6.92 10.04
N GLU A 212 6.08 7.26 10.64
CA GLU A 212 4.85 6.50 10.47
C GLU A 212 3.99 7.12 9.36
N ILE A 213 3.42 6.27 8.52
CA ILE A 213 2.57 6.68 7.40
C ILE A 213 1.11 6.43 7.75
N SER A 214 0.25 7.40 7.46
CA SER A 214 -1.19 7.25 7.65
C SER A 214 -1.88 6.56 6.48
N VAL A 215 -3.14 6.22 6.68
CA VAL A 215 -3.99 5.60 5.65
C VAL A 215 -4.23 6.55 4.47
N CYS A 216 -4.15 7.87 4.69
CA CYS A 216 -4.18 8.88 3.62
C CYS A 216 -2.77 9.34 3.16
N GLY A 217 -1.70 8.67 3.62
CA GLY A 217 -0.32 8.91 3.14
C GLY A 217 0.40 10.10 3.78
N ASN A 218 -0.13 10.66 4.86
CA ASN A 218 0.54 11.71 5.63
C ASN A 218 1.65 11.11 6.53
N VAL A 219 2.64 11.93 6.86
CA VAL A 219 3.86 11.52 7.57
C VAL A 219 3.85 12.01 9.00
N PHE A 220 4.07 11.08 9.92
CA PHE A 220 4.11 11.33 11.35
C PHE A 220 5.45 10.90 11.95
N THR A 221 5.83 11.52 13.06
CA THR A 221 6.84 10.91 13.95
C THR A 221 6.33 9.57 14.46
N LEU A 222 7.23 8.74 14.98
CA LEU A 222 6.83 7.53 15.68
C LEU A 222 5.92 7.85 16.86
N ARG A 223 5.07 6.88 17.21
CA ARG A 223 4.37 6.83 18.50
C ARG A 223 5.38 6.58 19.61
N GLU A 224 4.98 6.82 20.85
CA GLU A 224 5.81 6.53 22.03
C GLU A 224 6.15 5.03 22.11
N THR A 225 5.15 4.17 21.89
CA THR A 225 5.33 2.71 21.77
C THR A 225 4.62 2.18 20.52
N ARG A 226 5.12 1.07 19.97
CA ARG A 226 4.45 0.41 18.83
C ARG A 226 3.02 0.04 19.24
N SER A 227 2.07 0.34 18.37
CA SER A 227 0.64 0.09 18.58
C SER A 227 -0.07 0.95 19.63
N ALA A 228 0.59 1.99 20.18
CA ALA A 228 -0.07 2.99 21.02
C ALA A 228 -1.22 3.69 20.27
N GLN A 229 -2.30 4.05 20.97
CA GLN A 229 -3.42 4.77 20.33
C GLN A 229 -3.09 6.23 20.00
N GLN A 230 -2.11 6.80 20.70
CA GLN A 230 -1.67 8.16 20.45
C GLN A 230 -0.77 8.23 19.22
N ARG A 231 -1.19 9.02 18.22
CA ARG A 231 -0.39 9.31 17.03
C ARG A 231 0.81 10.19 17.38
N GLY A 232 1.89 10.06 16.59
CA GLY A 232 2.99 11.01 16.61
C GLY A 232 2.62 12.41 16.09
N LYS A 233 3.59 13.32 16.08
CA LYS A 233 3.44 14.67 15.52
C LYS A 233 3.46 14.62 13.99
N MET A 234 2.58 15.36 13.33
CA MET A 234 2.59 15.47 11.87
C MET A 234 3.87 16.19 11.43
N VAL A 235 4.61 15.58 10.51
CA VAL A 235 5.84 16.12 9.94
C VAL A 235 5.57 16.72 8.56
N ARG A 236 4.75 16.04 7.76
CA ARG A 236 4.56 16.35 6.34
C ARG A 236 3.24 15.81 5.81
N ARG A 237 2.61 16.53 4.88
CA ARG A 237 1.46 16.03 4.11
C ARG A 237 1.91 15.36 2.82
N LEU A 238 1.16 14.37 2.33
CA LEU A 238 1.50 13.60 1.12
C LEU A 238 1.89 14.49 -0.09
N ASN A 239 1.22 15.63 -0.27
CA ASN A 239 1.38 16.52 -1.44
C ASN A 239 2.75 17.22 -1.58
N SER A 240 3.78 16.85 -0.80
CA SER A 240 5.02 17.64 -0.72
C SER A 240 6.31 16.93 -1.14
N SER A 241 6.30 15.63 -1.52
CA SER A 241 7.48 14.96 -2.13
C SER A 241 7.24 13.45 -2.38
N PRO A 242 7.92 12.82 -3.36
CA PRO A 242 7.95 11.36 -3.54
C PRO A 242 8.50 10.64 -2.29
N PHE A 243 8.02 9.40 -2.06
CA PHE A 243 8.41 8.58 -0.90
C PHE A 243 9.39 7.46 -1.23
N LEU A 244 9.86 7.34 -2.46
CA LEU A 244 10.82 6.32 -2.87
C LEU A 244 12.08 6.95 -3.48
N PRO A 245 13.27 6.34 -3.26
CA PRO A 245 13.51 5.03 -2.62
C PRO A 245 13.54 5.10 -1.07
N ALA A 246 13.05 4.04 -0.37
CA ALA A 246 12.97 4.01 1.09
C ALA A 246 12.93 2.57 1.67
N TRP A 247 13.21 2.45 2.97
CA TRP A 247 13.01 1.22 3.75
C TRP A 247 11.62 1.19 4.39
N PHE A 248 11.03 -0.01 4.46
CA PHE A 248 9.68 -0.23 4.98
C PHE A 248 9.68 -1.25 6.13
N SER A 249 8.82 -1.00 7.12
CA SER A 249 8.49 -1.97 8.17
C SER A 249 6.98 -1.91 8.42
N CYS A 250 6.32 -3.08 8.53
CA CYS A 250 4.87 -3.21 8.71
C CYS A 250 4.53 -4.19 9.82
#